data_AF-A0AAV5F0G4-F1
#
_entry.id   AF-A0AAV5F0G4-F1
#
_cell.length_a   1.000
_cell.length_b   1.000
_cell.length_c   1.000
_cell.angle_alpha   90.00
_cell.angle_beta   90.00
_cell.angle_gamma   90.00
#
_symmetry.space_group_name_H-M   'P 1'
#
loop_
_entity.id
_entity.type
_entity.pdbx_description
1 polymer ?
#
loop_
_entity_poly.entity_id
_entity_poly.type
_entity_poly.pdbx_seq_one_letter_code
_entity_poly.pdbx_strand_id
1 'polypeptide(L)'
;MFLRGLRTSKDGGVLAALRAELAHELSSAPSSSPPPFHALDAPDFATVSDAPQAQDVLLRRRTDSEEVLVSALLAPLIFINQEPLRRVALMKVFVTKPGATPVLHFDCRTSCSVGDDGGVADYGIDAVRYHSSPGAAGEFKGPEFR
;
A
#
# COMPACT_ATOMS: atom_id res chain seq x y z
N MET A 1 23.26 36.85 7.18
CA MET A 1 24.06 36.77 8.42
C MET A 1 23.12 36.76 9.61
N PHE A 2 22.76 35.59 10.14
CA PHE A 2 22.41 35.41 11.56
C PHE A 2 22.89 34.02 11.97
N LEU A 3 23.94 34.04 12.80
CA LEU A 3 24.57 32.92 13.46
C LEU A 3 23.93 32.77 14.85
N ARG A 4 24.05 31.54 15.39
CA ARG A 4 24.04 31.14 16.82
C ARG A 4 22.74 30.59 17.38
N GLY A 5 22.86 29.35 17.86
CA GLY A 5 21.86 28.68 18.68
C GLY A 5 22.01 27.15 18.82
N LEU A 6 23.18 26.57 18.55
CA LEU A 6 23.46 25.17 18.91
C LEU A 6 23.61 25.09 20.43
N ARG A 7 22.55 24.65 21.13
CA ARG A 7 22.54 23.81 22.36
C ARG A 7 21.31 24.11 23.24
N THR A 8 20.15 23.63 22.82
CA THR A 8 19.02 23.38 23.74
C THR A 8 18.34 22.11 23.25
N SER A 9 18.40 21.04 24.05
CA SER A 9 17.78 19.72 23.85
C SER A 9 17.67 19.27 22.39
N LYS A 10 18.53 18.34 21.97
CA LYS A 10 18.56 17.79 20.60
C LYS A 10 17.17 17.37 20.08
N ASP A 11 16.24 17.07 20.99
CA ASP A 11 14.88 16.66 20.70
C ASP A 11 13.91 17.83 20.47
N GLY A 12 14.14 19.01 21.08
CA GLY A 12 13.26 20.17 20.99
C GLY A 12 13.22 20.80 19.59
N GLY A 13 14.38 20.87 18.92
CA GLY A 13 14.46 21.34 17.53
C GLY A 13 13.83 20.37 16.54
N VAL A 14 14.00 19.06 16.77
CA VAL A 14 13.40 18.00 15.93
C VAL A 14 11.88 17.98 16.05
N LEU A 15 11.35 18.10 17.27
CA LEU A 15 9.90 18.19 17.50
C LEU A 15 9.28 19.44 16.88
N ALA A 16 9.98 20.58 16.95
CA ALA A 16 9.53 21.81 16.31
C ALA A 16 9.49 21.68 14.78
N ALA A 17 10.52 21.06 14.19
CA ALA A 17 10.56 20.77 12.76
C ALA A 17 9.44 19.80 12.34
N LEU A 18 9.23 18.70 13.07
CA LEU A 18 8.16 17.74 12.78
C LEU A 18 6.77 18.38 12.87
N ARG A 19 6.53 19.23 13.87
CA ARG A 19 5.25 19.95 14.00
C ARG A 19 5.03 20.94 12.87
N ALA A 20 6.08 21.65 12.45
CA ALA A 20 6.01 22.56 11.31
C ALA A 20 5.69 21.81 10.02
N GLU A 21 6.32 20.65 9.80
CA GLU A 21 6.09 19.81 8.62
C GLU A 21 4.67 19.21 8.62
N LEU A 22 4.22 18.65 9.74
CA LEU A 22 2.84 18.15 9.86
C LEU A 22 1.82 19.26 9.64
N ALA A 23 2.05 20.45 10.19
CA ALA A 23 1.17 21.60 9.98
C ALA A 23 1.20 22.05 8.51
N HIS A 24 2.36 22.01 7.87
CA HIS A 24 2.52 22.29 6.45
C HIS A 24 1.66 21.33 5.63
N GLU A 25 1.90 20.02 5.75
CA GLU A 25 1.17 18.95 5.04
C GLU A 25 -0.35 18.98 5.28
N LEU A 26 -0.80 19.27 6.51
CA LEU A 26 -2.23 19.40 6.83
C LEU A 26 -2.86 20.67 6.25
N SER A 27 -2.07 21.74 6.09
CA SER A 27 -2.53 23.02 5.52
C SER A 27 -2.45 23.04 3.98
N SER A 28 -1.48 22.33 3.41
CA SER A 28 -1.36 22.06 1.99
C SER A 28 -2.26 20.89 1.66
N ALA A 29 -3.56 21.15 1.51
CA ALA A 29 -4.48 20.12 1.05
C ALA A 29 -3.91 19.42 -0.19
N PRO A 30 -3.82 18.07 -0.25
CA PRO A 30 -3.77 17.42 -1.55
C PRO A 30 -5.09 17.77 -2.26
N SER A 31 -5.02 18.10 -3.54
CA SER A 31 -6.15 18.48 -4.39
C SER A 31 -7.27 17.43 -4.51
N SER A 32 -7.19 16.34 -3.76
CA SER A 32 -8.32 15.54 -3.32
C SER A 32 -7.85 14.80 -2.06
N SER A 33 -8.67 14.73 -1.00
CA SER A 33 -8.55 13.57 -0.13
C SER A 33 -8.57 12.34 -1.04
N PRO A 34 -7.71 11.31 -0.86
CA PRO A 34 -7.92 10.07 -1.58
C PRO A 34 -9.39 9.69 -1.32
N PRO A 35 -10.22 9.57 -2.37
CA PRO A 35 -11.60 9.18 -2.14
C PRO A 35 -11.53 7.91 -1.29
N PRO A 36 -12.29 7.82 -0.18
CA PRO A 36 -12.34 6.57 0.56
C PRO A 36 -12.61 5.48 -0.47
N PHE A 37 -11.86 4.37 -0.44
CA PHE A 37 -12.05 3.26 -1.37
C PHE A 37 -13.55 2.95 -1.42
N HIS A 38 -14.23 3.44 -2.46
CA HIS A 38 -15.67 3.39 -2.48
C HIS A 38 -15.97 1.95 -2.83
N ALA A 39 -16.77 1.27 -2.03
CA ALA A 39 -17.26 -0.06 -2.36
C ALA A 39 -17.88 -0.14 -3.77
N LEU A 40 -18.19 0.99 -4.42
CA LEU A 40 -18.60 1.08 -5.83
C LEU A 40 -17.51 0.75 -6.86
N ASP A 41 -16.22 0.97 -6.55
CA ASP A 41 -15.11 0.70 -7.49
C ASP A 41 -14.81 -0.80 -7.61
N ALA A 42 -15.13 -1.56 -6.56
CA ALA A 42 -14.98 -3.02 -6.51
C ALA A 42 -16.03 -3.63 -5.56
N PRO A 43 -17.32 -3.70 -5.95
CA PRO A 43 -18.43 -4.09 -5.06
C PRO A 43 -18.34 -5.52 -4.52
N ASP A 44 -17.59 -6.37 -5.21
CA ASP A 44 -17.39 -7.76 -4.80
C ASP A 44 -16.26 -7.92 -3.77
N PHE A 45 -15.48 -6.86 -3.50
CA PHE A 45 -14.37 -6.88 -2.55
C PHE A 45 -14.72 -6.16 -1.26
N ALA A 46 -14.59 -6.88 -0.14
CA ALA A 46 -14.66 -6.33 1.20
C ALA A 46 -13.25 -6.03 1.73
N THR A 47 -13.06 -4.86 2.35
CA THR A 47 -11.84 -4.56 3.13
C THR A 47 -11.84 -5.41 4.40
N VAL A 48 -10.87 -6.30 4.53
CA VAL A 48 -10.65 -7.14 5.71
C VAL A 48 -9.83 -6.39 6.76
N SER A 49 -8.84 -5.62 6.32
CA SER A 49 -8.00 -4.79 7.19
C SER A 49 -7.39 -3.64 6.40
N ASP A 50 -7.38 -2.45 7.00
CA ASP A 50 -6.67 -1.24 6.57
C ASP A 50 -5.95 -0.59 7.76
N ALA A 51 -5.68 -1.38 8.82
CA ALA A 51 -5.13 -0.88 10.06
C ALA A 51 -3.80 -0.13 9.81
N PRO A 52 -3.62 1.10 10.35
CA PRO A 52 -2.42 1.90 10.10
C PRO A 52 -1.10 1.21 10.47
N GLN A 53 -1.14 0.24 11.39
CA GLN A 53 0.02 -0.51 11.86
C GLN A 53 0.48 -1.60 10.88
N ALA A 54 -0.43 -2.15 10.06
CA ALA A 54 -0.14 -3.23 9.12
C ALA A 54 0.55 -2.71 7.84
N GLN A 55 0.37 -1.43 7.51
CA GLN A 55 0.88 -0.74 6.31
C GLN A 55 0.33 -1.27 4.97
N ASP A 56 -0.27 -2.46 4.95
CA ASP A 56 -0.99 -3.03 3.83
C ASP A 56 -2.52 -2.90 3.98
N VAL A 57 -3.19 -2.85 2.84
CA VAL A 57 -4.63 -3.01 2.72
C VAL A 57 -4.91 -4.45 2.29
N LEU A 58 -5.77 -5.13 3.05
CA LEU A 58 -6.21 -6.49 2.75
C LEU A 58 -7.66 -6.45 2.26
N LEU A 59 -7.87 -6.87 1.02
CA LEU A 59 -9.18 -7.02 0.39
C LEU A 59 -9.51 -8.50 0.21
N ARG A 60 -10.80 -8.83 0.31
CA ARG A 60 -11.32 -10.18 0.11
C ARG A 60 -12.56 -10.17 -0.74
N ARG A 61 -12.57 -11.01 -1.77
CA ARG A 61 -13.77 -11.39 -2.53
C ARG A 61 -14.02 -12.87 -2.36
N ARG A 62 -15.27 -13.26 -2.14
CA ARG A 62 -15.67 -14.66 -2.06
C ARG A 62 -16.89 -14.92 -2.91
N THR A 63 -16.80 -15.92 -3.78
CA THR A 63 -17.91 -16.46 -4.57
C THR A 63 -18.12 -17.93 -4.23
N ASP A 64 -19.11 -18.57 -4.86
CA ASP A 64 -19.33 -20.01 -4.71
C ASP A 64 -18.22 -20.85 -5.39
N SER A 65 -17.46 -20.25 -6.31
CA SER A 65 -16.44 -20.93 -7.13
C SER A 65 -15.01 -20.68 -6.67
N GLU A 66 -14.74 -19.55 -6.02
CA GLU A 66 -13.40 -19.17 -5.58
C GLU A 66 -13.40 -18.11 -4.47
N GLU A 67 -12.27 -18.01 -3.79
CA GLU A 67 -11.93 -16.95 -2.87
C GLU A 67 -10.67 -16.24 -3.36
N VAL A 68 -10.73 -14.91 -3.40
CA VAL A 68 -9.62 -14.05 -3.80
C VAL A 68 -9.24 -13.16 -2.61
N LEU A 69 -7.98 -13.23 -2.21
CA LEU A 69 -7.39 -12.33 -1.22
C LEU A 69 -6.34 -11.46 -1.90
N VAL A 70 -6.38 -10.16 -1.64
CA VAL A 70 -5.42 -9.18 -2.17
C VAL A 70 -4.83 -8.43 -0.99
N SER A 71 -3.53 -8.57 -0.77
CA SER A 71 -2.77 -7.69 0.13
C SER A 71 -2.00 -6.70 -0.73
N ALA A 72 -2.11 -5.41 -0.45
CA ALA A 72 -1.47 -4.35 -1.21
C ALA A 72 -0.82 -3.33 -0.30
N LEU A 73 0.42 -2.94 -0.60
CA LEU A 73 1.11 -1.85 0.10
C LEU A 73 1.88 -0.95 -0.86
N LEU A 74 2.10 0.29 -0.45
CA LEU A 74 2.91 1.22 -1.23
C LEU A 74 4.39 0.95 -1.01
N ALA A 75 5.16 0.86 -2.10
CA ALA A 75 6.60 0.78 -2.02
C ALA A 75 7.18 1.96 -1.21
N PRO A 76 8.37 1.80 -0.59
CA PRO A 76 9.02 2.88 0.14
C PRO A 76 9.11 4.17 -0.68
N LEU A 77 8.96 5.32 0.00
CA LEU A 77 9.12 6.61 -0.65
C LEU A 77 10.59 6.86 -1.00
N ILE A 78 10.86 7.16 -2.27
CA ILE A 78 12.20 7.44 -2.78
C ILE A 78 12.23 8.88 -3.27
N PHE A 79 13.26 9.63 -2.92
CA PHE A 79 13.45 11.01 -3.36
C PHE A 79 14.59 11.10 -4.37
N ILE A 80 14.37 11.85 -5.46
CA ILE A 80 15.43 12.26 -6.39
C ILE A 80 15.43 13.78 -6.42
N ASN A 81 16.57 14.41 -6.14
CA ASN A 81 16.70 15.87 -6.11
C ASN A 81 15.68 16.59 -5.20
N GLN A 82 15.37 16.01 -4.03
CA GLN A 82 14.33 16.47 -3.08
C GLN A 82 12.88 16.30 -3.54
N GLU A 83 12.63 15.76 -4.72
CA GLU A 83 11.29 15.47 -5.22
C GLU A 83 10.92 13.99 -4.99
N PRO A 84 9.72 13.70 -4.43
CA PRO A 84 9.28 12.33 -4.22
C PRO A 84 8.93 11.66 -5.55
N LEU A 85 9.46 10.46 -5.76
CA LEU A 85 9.03 9.60 -6.86
C LEU A 85 7.63 9.05 -6.59
N ARG A 86 6.84 8.90 -7.68
CA ARG A 86 5.57 8.18 -7.62
C ARG A 86 5.80 6.76 -7.13
N ARG A 87 5.04 6.37 -6.11
CA ARG A 87 5.14 5.03 -5.52
C ARG A 87 4.37 4.03 -6.36
N VAL A 88 4.97 2.86 -6.52
CA VAL A 88 4.31 1.66 -7.05
C VAL A 88 3.57 0.99 -5.90
N ALA A 89 2.38 0.46 -6.14
CA ALA A 89 1.73 -0.44 -5.19
C ALA A 89 2.20 -1.87 -5.47
N LEU A 90 2.73 -2.51 -4.44
CA LEU A 90 3.15 -3.91 -4.44
C LEU A 90 1.99 -4.74 -3.92
N MET A 91 1.59 -5.77 -4.66
CA MET A 91 0.38 -6.54 -4.38
C MET A 91 0.68 -8.04 -4.38
N LYS A 92 0.06 -8.77 -3.46
CA LYS A 92 0.00 -10.23 -3.48
C LYS A 92 -1.43 -10.69 -3.61
N VAL A 93 -1.69 -11.47 -4.64
CA VAL A 93 -3.03 -11.99 -4.94
C VAL A 93 -3.02 -13.50 -4.71
N PHE A 94 -3.94 -13.97 -3.88
CA PHE A 94 -4.17 -15.39 -3.62
C PHE A 94 -5.53 -15.78 -4.17
N VAL A 95 -5.57 -16.86 -4.95
CA VAL A 95 -6.81 -17.43 -5.49
C VAL A 95 -6.94 -18.87 -5.00
N THR A 96 -8.01 -19.15 -4.28
CA THR A 96 -8.33 -20.47 -3.72
C THR A 96 -9.65 -20.96 -4.31
N LYS A 97 -9.73 -22.23 -4.71
CA LYS A 97 -10.99 -22.85 -5.14
C LYS A 97 -11.51 -23.82 -4.08
N PRO A 98 -12.83 -23.92 -3.85
CA PRO A 98 -13.40 -24.92 -2.96
C PRO A 98 -12.97 -26.33 -3.39
N GLY A 99 -12.48 -27.13 -2.44
CA GLY A 99 -12.02 -28.49 -2.69
C GLY A 99 -10.66 -28.62 -3.41
N ALA A 100 -10.04 -27.51 -3.81
CA ALA A 100 -8.68 -27.49 -4.33
C ALA A 100 -7.70 -27.29 -3.16
N THR A 101 -6.77 -28.21 -3.00
CA THR A 101 -5.64 -28.06 -2.09
C THR A 101 -4.63 -26.99 -2.53
N PRO A 102 -4.50 -26.63 -3.83
CA PRO A 102 -3.61 -25.53 -4.15
C PRO A 102 -4.20 -24.14 -4.10
N VAL A 103 -3.37 -23.22 -3.63
CA VAL A 103 -3.57 -21.78 -3.75
C VAL A 103 -2.67 -21.25 -4.86
N LEU A 104 -3.27 -20.58 -5.84
CA LEU A 104 -2.54 -19.79 -6.82
C LEU A 104 -2.14 -18.46 -6.20
N HIS A 105 -0.89 -18.08 -6.41
CA HIS A 105 -0.29 -16.90 -5.83
C HIS A 105 0.38 -16.06 -6.91
N PHE A 106 0.08 -14.76 -6.93
CA PHE A 106 0.64 -13.79 -7.85
C PHE A 106 1.32 -12.67 -7.07
N ASP A 107 2.57 -12.38 -7.40
CA ASP A 107 3.24 -11.15 -7.00
C ASP A 107 3.03 -10.13 -8.13
N CYS A 108 2.37 -9.02 -7.82
CA CYS A 108 1.98 -8.00 -8.79
C CYS A 108 2.49 -6.61 -8.39
N ARG A 109 2.62 -5.72 -9.37
CA ARG A 109 2.89 -4.31 -9.16
C ARG A 109 1.94 -3.46 -10.00
N THR A 110 1.54 -2.31 -9.47
CA THR A 110 0.80 -1.31 -10.24
C THR A 110 1.34 0.08 -10.02
N SER A 111 1.38 0.87 -11.09
CA SER A 111 1.72 2.29 -11.06
C SER A 111 0.62 3.09 -11.72
N CYS A 112 0.18 4.16 -11.08
CA CYS A 112 -0.75 5.10 -11.67
C CYS A 112 0.04 6.27 -12.28
N SER A 113 -0.03 6.42 -13.61
CA SER A 113 0.40 7.65 -14.24
C SER A 113 -0.80 8.59 -14.37
N VAL A 114 -0.83 9.68 -13.59
CA VAL A 114 -1.78 10.78 -13.85
C VAL A 114 -1.26 11.51 -15.09
N GLY A 115 -1.86 11.20 -16.24
CA GLY A 115 -1.82 12.02 -17.45
C GLY A 115 -3.05 12.92 -17.53
N ASP A 116 -3.03 13.89 -18.45
CA ASP A 116 -4.05 14.94 -18.62
C ASP A 116 -5.45 14.41 -19.02
N ASP A 117 -5.56 13.10 -19.32
CA ASP A 117 -6.77 12.45 -19.86
C ASP A 117 -7.29 11.28 -18.98
N GLY A 118 -7.16 11.42 -17.65
CA GLY A 118 -7.54 10.37 -16.71
C GLY A 118 -6.44 9.31 -16.59
N GLY A 119 -5.96 9.10 -15.36
CA GLY A 119 -4.77 8.28 -15.14
C GLY A 119 -4.91 6.85 -15.65
N VAL A 120 -4.01 6.41 -16.54
CA VAL A 120 -3.90 5.02 -16.94
C VAL A 120 -3.11 4.28 -15.86
N ALA A 121 -3.75 3.30 -15.22
CA ALA A 121 -3.07 2.38 -14.31
C ALA A 121 -2.39 1.29 -15.13
N ASP A 122 -1.06 1.18 -15.00
CA ASP A 122 -0.31 0.06 -15.53
C ASP A 122 -0.19 -1.03 -14.46
N TYR A 123 -0.21 -2.29 -14.88
CA TYR A 123 -0.08 -3.45 -13.99
C TYR A 123 0.85 -4.51 -14.58
N GLY A 124 1.68 -5.08 -13.71
CA GLY A 124 2.60 -6.16 -14.05
C GLY A 124 2.47 -7.33 -13.09
N ILE A 125 2.61 -8.55 -13.61
CA ILE A 125 2.75 -9.78 -12.82
C ILE A 125 4.23 -10.15 -12.83
N ASP A 126 4.88 -10.07 -11.68
CA ASP A 126 6.30 -10.40 -11.53
C ASP A 126 6.53 -11.90 -11.39
N ALA A 127 5.61 -12.60 -10.72
CA ALA A 127 5.75 -14.02 -10.44
C ALA A 127 4.39 -14.71 -10.26
N VAL A 128 4.34 -16.00 -10.61
CA VAL A 128 3.20 -16.88 -10.40
C VAL A 128 3.68 -18.14 -9.69
N ARG A 129 2.99 -18.52 -8.61
CA ARG A 129 3.32 -19.68 -7.77
C ARG A 129 2.09 -20.50 -7.43
N TYR A 130 2.33 -21.78 -7.16
CA TYR A 130 1.32 -22.75 -6.73
C TYR A 130 1.75 -23.30 -5.37
N HIS A 131 0.88 -23.19 -4.37
CA HIS A 131 1.14 -23.67 -3.01
C HIS A 131 0.17 -24.79 -2.66
N SER A 132 0.66 -25.97 -2.27
CA SER A 132 -0.17 -27.15 -1.96
C SER A 132 -1.04 -27.05 -0.70
N SER A 133 -0.98 -25.95 0.04
CA SER A 133 -1.92 -25.61 1.12
C SER A 133 -1.96 -24.09 1.37
N PRO A 134 -3.11 -23.54 1.81
CA PRO A 134 -3.16 -22.24 2.46
C PRO A 134 -2.55 -22.39 3.86
N GLY A 135 -1.21 -22.30 3.95
CA GLY A 135 -0.50 -22.28 5.23
C GLY A 135 -0.14 -23.66 5.80
N ALA A 136 0.96 -24.24 5.35
CA ALA A 136 1.73 -25.19 6.17
C ALA A 136 2.55 -24.43 7.23
N ALA A 137 1.84 -23.67 8.09
CA ALA A 137 2.19 -23.05 9.37
C ALA A 137 1.19 -21.90 9.55
N GLY A 138 0.44 -21.92 10.66
CA GLY A 138 -0.65 -20.99 10.95
C GLY A 138 -0.28 -19.51 10.81
N GLU A 139 -1.32 -18.73 10.50
CA GLU A 139 -1.34 -17.29 10.26
C GLU A 139 -0.64 -16.81 8.97
N PHE A 140 -1.43 -16.19 8.09
CA PHE A 140 -0.91 -15.34 7.03
C PHE A 140 -0.16 -14.17 7.68
N LYS A 141 1.17 -14.26 7.73
CA LYS A 141 2.05 -13.26 8.38
C LYS A 141 2.21 -11.95 7.60
N GLY A 142 1.32 -11.70 6.64
CA GLY A 142 1.51 -10.64 5.67
C GLY A 142 2.72 -10.92 4.75
N PRO A 143 2.95 -10.05 3.77
CA PRO A 143 3.91 -10.36 2.72
C PRO A 143 5.29 -9.76 3.00
N GLU A 144 6.36 -10.56 2.83
CA GLU A 144 7.69 -10.00 2.59
C GLU A 144 7.78 -9.56 1.12
N PHE A 145 7.98 -8.25 0.90
CA PHE A 145 8.32 -7.70 -0.40
C PHE A 145 9.83 -7.46 -0.40
N ARG A 146 10.56 -8.23 -1.21
CA ARG A 146 12.00 -8.08 -1.39
C ARG A 146 12.31 -7.06 -2.48
#